data_AF-A0A093QT57-F1
#
_entry.id   AF-A0A093QT57-F1
#
_cell.length_a   1.000
_cell.length_b   1.000
_cell.length_c   1.000
_cell.angle_alpha   90.00
_cell.angle_beta   90.00
_cell.angle_gamma   90.00
#
_symmetry.space_group_name_H-M   'P 1'
#
loop_
_entity.id
_entity.type
_entity.pdbx_description
1 polymer ?
#
loop_
_entity_poly.entity_id
_entity_poly.type
_entity_poly.pdbx_seq_one_letter_code
_entity_poly.pdbx_strand_id
1 'polypeptide(L)'
;ANLALQEGRLVAAQMELNNAQIQLDEKQMELDRVQAMYDTAMKEKQALVDDAEACRRKMNNATALIEGLGGEKLRWTASSKNFQNQIVNLVGNVLLATGFLSYSGPFNQEYRNLLLHLWKKEMDNSKIPYSNDLNLTGMLVDNATVGEWNLQGLPNDDLSIQNGIIVTKASRYPLLIDPQGQGKIWIKNKEKNNGLQVNS
;
A
#
# COMPACT_ATOMS: atom_id res chain seq x y z
N ALA A 1 -58.24 -10.79 89.82
CA ALA A 1 -59.10 -10.88 88.61
C ALA A 1 -58.48 -10.18 87.40
N ASN A 2 -58.02 -8.92 87.52
CA ASN A 2 -57.47 -8.16 86.39
C ASN A 2 -56.10 -8.64 85.88
N LEU A 3 -55.25 -9.16 86.76
CA LEU A 3 -53.90 -9.66 86.39
C LEU A 3 -53.96 -10.87 85.46
N ALA A 4 -54.78 -11.87 85.80
CA ALA A 4 -54.95 -13.11 85.01
C ALA A 4 -55.53 -12.86 83.60
N LEU A 5 -56.41 -11.85 83.45
CA LEU A 5 -56.95 -11.46 82.15
C LEU A 5 -55.88 -10.78 81.26
N GLN A 6 -55.03 -9.95 81.87
CA GLN A 6 -53.91 -9.32 81.16
C GLN A 6 -52.81 -10.33 80.82
N GLU A 7 -52.51 -11.29 81.69
CA GLU A 7 -51.60 -12.41 81.43
C GLU A 7 -52.11 -13.28 80.27
N GLY A 8 -53.40 -13.62 80.23
CA GLY A 8 -53.99 -14.37 79.11
C GLY A 8 -53.94 -13.60 77.78
N ARG A 9 -54.17 -12.28 77.78
CA ARG A 9 -54.01 -11.42 76.60
C ARG A 9 -52.56 -11.32 76.14
N LEU A 10 -51.63 -11.23 77.08
CA LEU A 10 -50.20 -11.17 76.79
C LEU A 10 -49.71 -12.48 76.17
N VAL A 11 -50.18 -13.63 76.67
CA VAL A 11 -49.90 -14.95 76.07
C VAL A 11 -50.49 -15.06 74.65
N ALA A 12 -51.73 -14.61 74.43
CA ALA A 12 -52.35 -14.63 73.11
C ALA A 12 -51.61 -13.72 72.10
N ALA A 13 -51.24 -12.51 72.50
CA ALA A 13 -50.44 -11.60 71.69
C ALA A 13 -49.03 -12.14 71.42
N GLN A 14 -48.41 -12.81 72.40
CA GLN A 14 -47.11 -13.45 72.23
C GLN A 14 -47.18 -14.63 71.25
N MET A 15 -48.28 -15.39 71.25
CA MET A 15 -48.53 -16.47 70.28
C MET A 15 -48.76 -15.92 68.86
N GLU A 16 -49.55 -14.87 68.70
CA GLU A 16 -49.74 -14.20 67.41
C GLU A 16 -48.43 -13.61 66.87
N LEU A 17 -47.65 -12.95 67.73
CA LEU A 17 -46.35 -12.40 67.35
C LEU A 17 -45.38 -13.51 66.93
N ASN A 18 -45.38 -14.65 67.62
CA ASN A 18 -44.55 -15.80 67.25
C ASN A 18 -44.99 -16.43 65.91
N ASN A 19 -46.29 -16.56 65.67
CA ASN A 19 -46.80 -17.04 64.37
C ASN A 19 -46.48 -16.08 63.22
N ALA A 20 -46.61 -14.77 63.45
CA ALA A 20 -46.24 -13.76 62.45
C ALA A 20 -44.73 -13.77 62.17
N GLN A 21 -43.91 -13.96 63.20
CA GLN A 21 -42.46 -14.09 63.04
C GLN A 21 -42.07 -15.33 62.22
N ILE A 22 -42.70 -16.49 62.49
CA ILE A 22 -42.47 -17.71 61.71
C ILE A 22 -42.82 -17.50 60.24
N GLN A 23 -43.96 -16.86 59.94
CA GLN A 23 -44.35 -16.56 58.56
C GLN A 23 -43.41 -15.56 57.88
N LEU A 24 -42.93 -14.56 58.63
CA LEU A 24 -41.96 -13.59 58.12
C LEU A 24 -40.65 -14.29 57.76
N ASP A 25 -40.14 -15.14 58.64
CA ASP A 25 -38.88 -15.88 58.45
C ASP A 25 -39.00 -16.83 57.25
N GLU A 26 -40.13 -17.53 57.11
CA GLU A 26 -40.39 -18.43 55.99
C GLU A 26 -40.44 -17.68 54.65
N LYS A 27 -41.10 -16.51 54.63
CA LYS A 27 -41.14 -15.63 53.43
C LYS A 27 -39.79 -14.98 53.14
N GLN A 28 -39.02 -14.64 54.15
CA GLN A 28 -37.67 -14.11 53.98
C GLN A 28 -36.75 -15.17 53.36
N MET A 29 -36.81 -16.42 53.82
CA MET A 29 -36.05 -17.53 53.23
C MET A 29 -36.40 -17.76 51.76
N GLU A 30 -37.69 -17.69 51.42
CA GLU A 30 -38.13 -17.86 50.04
C GLU A 30 -37.69 -16.68 49.15
N LEU A 31 -37.75 -15.45 49.66
CA LEU A 31 -37.25 -14.27 48.98
C LEU A 31 -35.74 -14.36 48.72
N ASP A 32 -34.96 -14.75 49.74
CA ASP A 32 -33.50 -14.89 49.63
C ASP A 32 -33.13 -15.94 48.59
N ARG A 33 -33.88 -17.05 48.53
CA ARG A 33 -33.70 -18.10 47.52
C ARG A 33 -33.94 -17.57 46.10
N VAL A 34 -35.04 -16.84 45.90
CA VAL A 34 -35.38 -16.27 44.59
C VAL A 34 -34.38 -15.18 44.19
N GLN A 35 -33.93 -14.36 45.15
CA GLN A 35 -32.91 -13.35 44.91
C GLN A 35 -31.58 -13.98 44.47
N ALA A 36 -31.13 -15.05 45.15
CA ALA A 36 -29.93 -15.77 44.75
C ALA A 36 -30.03 -16.40 43.35
N MET A 37 -31.20 -16.94 42.99
CA MET A 37 -31.46 -17.44 41.63
C MET A 37 -31.44 -16.31 40.60
N TYR A 38 -32.05 -15.17 40.91
CA TYR A 38 -32.05 -13.98 40.06
C TYR A 38 -30.63 -13.45 39.83
N ASP A 39 -29.84 -13.31 40.88
CA ASP A 39 -28.46 -12.82 40.80
C ASP A 39 -27.58 -13.77 39.98
N THR A 40 -27.77 -15.08 40.12
CA THR A 40 -27.07 -16.09 39.32
C THR A 40 -27.45 -15.98 37.85
N ALA A 41 -28.75 -15.90 37.53
CA ALA A 41 -29.23 -15.75 36.16
C ALA A 41 -28.78 -14.43 35.52
N MET A 42 -28.73 -13.34 36.29
CA MET A 42 -28.21 -12.05 35.82
C MET A 42 -26.72 -12.10 35.55
N LYS A 43 -25.94 -12.82 36.36
CA LYS A 43 -24.51 -13.03 36.13
C LYS A 43 -24.25 -13.85 34.88
N GLU A 44 -24.98 -14.94 34.68
CA GLU A 44 -24.89 -15.76 33.45
C GLU A 44 -25.28 -14.95 32.21
N LYS A 45 -26.37 -14.18 32.29
CA LYS A 45 -26.77 -13.27 31.21
C LYS A 45 -25.65 -12.29 30.87
N GLN A 46 -25.03 -11.67 31.87
CA GLN A 46 -23.95 -10.70 31.62
C GLN A 46 -22.74 -11.38 30.96
N ALA A 47 -22.35 -12.57 31.43
CA ALA A 47 -21.25 -13.32 30.83
C ALA A 47 -21.51 -13.65 29.35
N LEU A 48 -22.73 -14.09 29.01
CA LEU A 48 -23.12 -14.36 27.63
C LEU A 48 -23.11 -13.09 26.75
N VAL A 49 -23.53 -11.94 27.30
CA VAL A 49 -23.49 -10.66 26.59
C VAL A 49 -22.03 -10.26 26.32
N ASP A 50 -21.16 -10.37 27.31
CA ASP A 50 -19.74 -10.02 27.17
C ASP A 50 -19.04 -10.91 26.14
N ASP A 51 -19.32 -12.22 26.15
CA ASP A 51 -18.81 -13.18 25.17
C ASP A 51 -19.32 -12.89 23.75
N ALA A 52 -20.61 -12.57 23.61
CA ALA A 52 -21.19 -12.18 22.33
C ALA A 52 -20.55 -10.90 21.77
N GLU A 53 -20.32 -9.90 22.63
CA GLU A 53 -19.61 -8.69 22.23
C GLU A 53 -18.16 -8.95 21.83
N ALA A 54 -17.44 -9.78 22.58
CA ALA A 54 -16.07 -10.14 22.28
C ALA A 54 -15.98 -10.88 20.93
N CYS A 55 -16.92 -11.79 20.67
CA CYS A 55 -17.05 -12.48 19.38
C CYS A 55 -17.33 -11.49 18.23
N ARG A 56 -18.28 -10.56 18.43
CA ARG A 56 -18.59 -9.52 17.44
C ARG A 56 -17.38 -8.65 17.12
N ARG A 57 -16.60 -8.24 18.13
CA ARG A 57 -15.35 -7.47 17.93
C ARG A 57 -14.33 -8.27 17.10
N LYS A 58 -14.13 -9.56 17.42
CA LYS A 58 -13.24 -10.45 16.65
C LYS A 58 -13.71 -10.58 15.19
N MET A 59 -15.00 -10.76 14.98
CA MET A 59 -15.59 -10.87 13.64
C MET A 59 -15.37 -9.58 12.83
N ASN A 60 -15.65 -8.42 13.43
CA ASN A 60 -15.44 -7.12 12.78
C ASN A 60 -13.97 -6.91 12.39
N ASN A 61 -13.03 -7.26 13.28
CA ASN A 61 -11.59 -7.16 13.00
C ASN A 61 -11.17 -8.11 11.86
N ALA A 62 -11.69 -9.33 11.84
CA ALA A 62 -11.42 -10.29 10.78
C ALA A 62 -11.97 -9.82 9.43
N THR A 63 -13.19 -9.27 9.40
CA THR A 63 -13.79 -8.69 8.20
C THR A 63 -12.95 -7.52 7.68
N ALA A 64 -12.57 -6.58 8.54
CA ALA A 64 -11.73 -5.46 8.16
C ALA A 64 -10.38 -5.92 7.59
N LEU A 65 -9.77 -6.97 8.17
CA LEU A 65 -8.53 -7.56 7.65
C LEU A 65 -8.75 -8.19 6.26
N ILE A 66 -9.82 -8.97 6.07
CA ILE A 66 -10.14 -9.60 4.79
C ILE A 66 -10.40 -8.54 3.70
N GLU A 67 -11.14 -7.49 4.02
CA GLU A 67 -11.41 -6.37 3.10
C GLU A 67 -10.11 -5.64 2.74
N GLY A 68 -9.26 -5.34 3.72
CA GLY A 68 -7.95 -4.73 3.49
C GLY A 68 -7.06 -5.58 2.59
N LEU A 69 -6.99 -6.89 2.85
CA LEU A 69 -6.22 -7.84 2.04
C LEU A 69 -6.81 -8.08 0.64
N GLY A 70 -8.14 -7.94 0.49
CA GLY A 70 -8.82 -8.08 -0.80
C GLY A 70 -8.33 -7.05 -1.82
N GLY A 71 -8.17 -5.79 -1.39
CA GLY A 71 -7.61 -4.73 -2.23
C GLY A 71 -6.15 -5.00 -2.63
N GLU A 72 -5.33 -5.46 -1.67
CA GLU A 72 -3.92 -5.81 -1.95
C GLU A 72 -3.80 -6.98 -2.93
N LYS A 73 -4.62 -8.02 -2.78
CA LYS A 73 -4.68 -9.15 -3.70
C LYS A 73 -4.96 -8.71 -5.13
N LEU A 74 -5.93 -7.81 -5.34
CA LEU A 74 -6.24 -7.29 -6.68
C LEU A 74 -5.06 -6.48 -7.25
N ARG A 75 -4.45 -5.61 -6.44
CA ARG A 75 -3.29 -4.81 -6.84
C ARG A 75 -2.10 -5.69 -7.23
N TRP A 76 -1.77 -6.71 -6.44
CA TRP A 76 -0.68 -7.63 -6.74
C TRP A 76 -0.97 -8.52 -7.94
N THR A 77 -2.22 -8.97 -8.10
CA THR A 77 -2.61 -9.73 -9.29
C THR A 77 -2.47 -8.88 -10.55
N ALA A 78 -2.90 -7.62 -10.52
CA ALA A 78 -2.71 -6.68 -11.63
C ALA A 78 -1.23 -6.41 -11.92
N SER A 79 -0.43 -6.20 -10.87
CA SER A 79 1.02 -5.97 -10.99
C SER A 79 1.75 -7.18 -11.58
N SER A 80 1.39 -8.39 -11.14
CA SER A 80 1.92 -9.65 -11.66
C SER A 80 1.63 -9.81 -13.16
N LYS A 81 0.39 -9.53 -13.59
CA LYS A 81 0.03 -9.54 -15.01
C LYS A 81 0.82 -8.49 -15.80
N ASN A 82 1.02 -7.30 -15.25
CA ASN A 82 1.83 -6.27 -15.89
C ASN A 82 3.29 -6.70 -16.04
N PHE A 83 3.90 -7.29 -15.01
CA PHE A 83 5.26 -7.82 -15.10
C PHE A 83 5.37 -8.96 -16.11
N GLN A 84 4.38 -9.84 -16.19
CA GLN A 84 4.37 -10.89 -17.21
C GLN A 84 4.40 -10.31 -18.62
N ASN A 85 3.63 -9.25 -18.89
CA ASN A 85 3.67 -8.54 -20.17
C ASN A 85 5.03 -7.87 -20.41
N GLN A 86 5.62 -7.26 -19.38
CA GLN A 86 6.96 -6.65 -19.48
C GLN A 86 8.03 -7.69 -19.81
N ILE A 87 7.98 -8.87 -19.19
CA ILE A 87 8.92 -9.98 -19.45
C ILE A 87 8.82 -10.43 -20.92
N VAL A 88 7.59 -10.60 -21.42
CA VAL A 88 7.36 -11.00 -22.82
C VAL A 88 7.96 -9.98 -23.79
N ASN A 89 7.77 -8.68 -23.54
CA ASN A 89 8.22 -7.61 -24.41
C ASN A 89 9.68 -7.19 -24.18
N LEU A 90 10.35 -7.70 -23.13
CA LEU A 90 11.63 -7.20 -22.67
C LEU A 90 12.71 -7.29 -23.75
N VAL A 91 12.76 -8.41 -24.48
CA VAL A 91 13.77 -8.64 -25.52
C VAL A 91 13.67 -7.60 -26.63
N GLY A 92 12.48 -7.34 -27.17
CA GLY A 92 12.28 -6.31 -28.19
C GLY A 92 12.55 -4.90 -27.66
N ASN A 93 12.14 -4.60 -26.43
CA ASN A 93 12.39 -3.29 -25.82
C ASN A 93 13.90 -3.03 -25.64
N VAL A 94 14.65 -4.02 -25.16
CA VAL A 94 16.12 -3.93 -25.02
C VAL A 94 16.80 -3.82 -26.38
N LEU A 95 16.30 -4.53 -27.39
CA LEU A 95 16.83 -4.43 -28.75
C LEU A 95 16.65 -3.01 -29.31
N LEU A 96 15.47 -2.41 -29.15
CA LEU A 96 15.21 -1.01 -29.54
C LEU A 96 16.12 -0.03 -28.80
N ALA A 97 16.25 -0.19 -27.48
CA ALA A 97 17.12 0.65 -26.65
C ALA A 97 18.59 0.56 -27.07
N THR A 98 19.07 -0.65 -27.34
CA THR A 98 20.44 -0.91 -27.79
C THR A 98 20.69 -0.34 -29.18
N GLY A 99 19.73 -0.53 -30.10
CA GLY A 99 19.78 0.05 -31.44
C GLY A 99 19.86 1.57 -31.39
N PHE A 100 19.05 2.20 -30.54
CA PHE A 100 19.12 3.63 -30.30
C PHE A 100 20.49 4.08 -29.79
N LEU A 101 20.98 3.50 -28.70
CA LEU A 101 22.28 3.85 -28.11
C LEU A 101 23.45 3.65 -29.09
N SER A 102 23.35 2.67 -29.98
CA SER A 102 24.43 2.30 -30.90
C SER A 102 24.41 3.11 -32.20
N TYR A 103 23.23 3.44 -32.72
CA TYR A 103 23.10 3.97 -34.09
C TYR A 103 22.43 5.34 -34.20
N SER A 104 21.73 5.82 -33.17
CA SER A 104 20.97 7.08 -33.27
C SER A 104 21.79 8.35 -33.04
N GLY A 105 22.99 8.24 -32.47
CA GLY A 105 23.83 9.38 -32.09
C GLY A 105 24.04 10.43 -33.18
N PRO A 106 24.44 10.05 -34.42
CA PRO A 106 24.70 11.00 -35.50
C PRO A 106 23.47 11.69 -36.10
N PHE A 107 22.25 11.25 -35.76
CA PHE A 107 21.02 11.66 -36.44
C PHE A 107 20.20 12.66 -35.62
N ASN A 108 19.40 13.47 -36.31
CA ASN A 108 18.41 14.36 -35.71
C ASN A 108 17.14 13.60 -35.27
N GLN A 109 16.21 14.30 -34.62
CA GLN A 109 14.98 13.68 -34.10
C GLN A 109 14.16 12.94 -35.16
N GLU A 110 14.00 13.52 -36.36
CA GLU A 110 13.21 12.93 -37.44
C GLU A 110 13.80 11.60 -37.91
N TYR A 111 15.10 11.55 -38.14
CA TYR A 111 15.79 10.33 -38.55
C TYR A 111 15.81 9.28 -37.43
N ARG A 112 15.92 9.69 -36.16
CA ARG A 112 15.80 8.76 -35.02
C ARG A 112 14.42 8.10 -34.96
N ASN A 113 13.36 8.87 -35.19
CA ASN A 113 12.00 8.34 -35.25
C ASN A 113 11.83 7.38 -36.44
N LEU A 114 12.41 7.71 -37.60
CA LEU A 114 12.41 6.83 -38.77
C LEU A 114 13.14 5.50 -38.48
N LEU A 115 14.32 5.54 -37.89
CA LEU A 115 15.07 4.34 -37.50
C LEU A 115 14.27 3.46 -36.54
N LEU A 116 13.67 4.07 -35.50
CA LEU A 116 12.83 3.36 -34.54
C LEU A 116 11.63 2.68 -35.23
N HIS A 117 10.98 3.37 -36.17
CA HIS A 117 9.88 2.80 -36.95
C HIS A 117 10.33 1.62 -37.82
N LEU A 118 11.47 1.76 -38.52
CA LEU A 118 12.02 0.68 -39.35
C LEU A 118 12.43 -0.54 -38.51
N TRP A 119 13.02 -0.34 -37.33
CA TRP A 119 13.35 -1.44 -36.42
C TRP A 119 12.11 -2.14 -35.88
N LYS A 120 11.05 -1.39 -35.52
CA LYS A 120 9.76 -1.98 -35.12
C LYS A 120 9.16 -2.84 -36.23
N LYS A 121 9.16 -2.34 -37.47
CA LYS A 121 8.70 -3.10 -38.64
C LYS A 121 9.49 -4.40 -38.84
N GLU A 122 10.81 -4.37 -38.64
CA GLU A 122 11.63 -5.57 -38.78
C GLU A 122 11.39 -6.58 -37.64
N MET A 123 11.14 -6.09 -36.43
CA MET A 123 10.72 -6.94 -35.30
C MET A 123 9.35 -7.58 -35.55
N ASP A 124 8.40 -6.86 -36.16
CA ASP A 124 7.11 -7.42 -36.55
C ASP A 124 7.29 -8.59 -37.53
N ASN A 125 8.13 -8.40 -38.58
CA ASN A 125 8.47 -9.46 -39.54
C ASN A 125 9.11 -10.68 -38.85
N SER A 126 9.98 -10.41 -37.88
CA SER A 126 10.70 -11.43 -37.09
C SER A 126 9.87 -12.02 -35.94
N LYS A 127 8.64 -11.55 -35.73
CA LYS A 127 7.75 -11.93 -34.62
C LYS A 127 8.39 -11.75 -33.24
N ILE A 128 9.20 -10.70 -33.07
CA ILE A 128 9.80 -10.32 -31.79
C ILE A 128 8.83 -9.39 -31.06
N PRO A 129 8.32 -9.76 -29.88
CA PRO A 129 7.41 -8.91 -29.11
C PRO A 129 8.14 -7.68 -28.52
N TYR A 130 7.47 -6.54 -28.55
CA TYR A 130 7.91 -5.27 -27.96
C TYR A 130 6.69 -4.48 -27.48
N SER A 131 6.92 -3.44 -26.67
CA SER A 131 5.87 -2.52 -26.23
C SER A 131 5.58 -1.48 -27.32
N ASN A 132 4.34 -1.40 -27.79
CA ASN A 132 3.94 -0.45 -28.86
C ASN A 132 4.23 1.01 -28.49
N ASP A 133 3.93 1.36 -27.24
CA ASP A 133 4.08 2.66 -26.59
C ASP A 133 5.38 2.79 -25.78
N LEU A 134 6.45 2.10 -26.20
CA LEU A 134 7.74 2.14 -25.51
C LEU A 134 8.25 3.59 -25.35
N ASN A 135 8.28 4.06 -24.10
CA ASN A 135 9.02 5.26 -23.73
C ASN A 135 10.50 4.94 -23.57
N LEU A 136 11.26 5.14 -24.64
CA LEU A 136 12.69 4.83 -24.68
C LEU A 136 13.52 5.67 -23.69
N THR A 137 13.19 6.96 -23.56
CA THR A 137 13.84 7.86 -22.60
C THR A 137 13.63 7.34 -21.18
N GLY A 138 12.38 7.07 -20.78
CA GLY A 138 12.05 6.57 -19.44
C GLY A 138 12.59 5.18 -19.13
N MET A 139 12.91 4.37 -20.16
CA MET A 139 13.57 3.07 -19.98
C MET A 139 15.07 3.22 -19.70
N LEU A 140 15.73 4.25 -20.23
CA LEU A 140 17.17 4.43 -20.16
C LEU A 140 17.63 5.38 -19.04
N VAL A 141 16.77 6.32 -18.65
CA VAL A 141 17.05 7.32 -17.62
C VAL A 141 15.79 7.67 -16.84
N ASP A 142 15.93 7.90 -15.54
CA ASP A 142 14.85 8.36 -14.67
C ASP A 142 14.72 9.90 -14.69
N ASN A 143 13.54 10.40 -14.29
CA ASN A 143 13.26 11.84 -14.30
C ASN A 143 14.13 12.65 -13.33
N ALA A 144 14.66 12.05 -12.26
CA ALA A 144 15.52 12.77 -11.33
C ALA A 144 16.89 13.04 -11.96
N THR A 145 17.45 12.04 -12.66
CA THR A 145 18.68 12.20 -13.45
C THR A 145 18.51 13.26 -14.56
N VAL A 146 17.37 13.27 -15.27
CA VAL A 146 17.08 14.32 -16.27
C VAL A 146 17.00 15.70 -15.61
N GLY A 147 16.35 15.81 -14.45
CA GLY A 147 16.30 17.04 -13.67
C GLY A 147 17.69 17.55 -13.27
N GLU A 148 18.59 16.64 -12.88
CA GLU A 148 19.98 16.98 -12.58
C GLU A 148 20.73 17.50 -13.82
N TRP A 149 20.56 16.85 -14.98
CA TRP A 149 21.16 17.34 -16.23
C TRP A 149 20.69 18.74 -16.59
N ASN A 150 19.40 19.04 -16.38
CA ASN A 150 18.85 20.37 -16.60
C ASN A 150 19.50 21.42 -15.69
N LEU A 151 19.72 21.09 -14.41
CA LEU A 151 20.46 21.96 -13.47
C LEU A 151 21.93 22.14 -13.87
N GLN A 152 22.52 21.14 -14.53
CA GLN A 152 23.87 21.19 -15.09
C GLN A 152 23.94 21.95 -16.43
N GLY A 153 22.80 22.41 -16.96
CA GLY A 153 22.73 23.19 -18.20
C GLY A 153 22.47 22.38 -19.46
N LEU A 154 22.00 21.13 -19.37
CA LEU A 154 21.41 20.45 -20.53
C LEU A 154 20.03 21.07 -20.81
N PRO A 155 19.67 21.38 -22.07
CA PRO A 155 18.32 21.83 -22.38
C PRO A 155 17.28 20.72 -22.15
N ASN A 156 16.07 21.11 -21.75
CA ASN A 156 14.97 20.20 -21.42
C ASN A 156 14.12 19.79 -22.65
N ASP A 157 14.72 19.75 -23.83
CA ASP A 157 14.07 19.25 -25.05
C ASP A 157 14.43 17.78 -25.30
N ASP A 158 13.57 17.06 -26.04
CA ASP A 158 13.74 15.63 -26.29
C ASP A 158 15.08 15.28 -26.94
N LEU A 159 15.57 16.10 -27.88
CA LEU A 159 16.81 15.83 -28.59
C LEU A 159 18.01 15.96 -27.65
N SER A 160 18.04 17.01 -26.82
CA SER A 160 19.07 17.24 -25.81
C SER A 160 19.08 16.15 -24.76
N ILE A 161 17.91 15.74 -24.24
CA ILE A 161 17.79 14.64 -23.28
C ILE A 161 18.30 13.33 -23.90
N GLN A 162 17.88 13.02 -25.13
CA GLN A 162 18.35 11.85 -25.86
C GLN A 162 19.88 11.87 -26.09
N ASN A 163 20.46 13.03 -26.40
CA ASN A 163 21.91 13.18 -26.51
C ASN A 163 22.59 12.94 -25.15
N GLY A 164 22.01 13.46 -24.06
CA GLY A 164 22.47 13.18 -22.70
C GLY A 164 22.47 11.70 -22.34
N ILE A 165 21.42 10.97 -22.77
CA ILE A 165 21.34 9.50 -22.63
C ILE A 165 22.48 8.82 -23.39
N ILE A 166 22.71 9.19 -24.65
CA ILE A 166 23.80 8.59 -25.44
C ILE A 166 25.15 8.89 -24.80
N VAL A 167 25.39 10.11 -24.30
CA VAL A 167 26.63 10.47 -23.61
C VAL A 167 26.87 9.68 -22.34
N THR A 168 25.82 9.34 -21.60
CA THR A 168 25.94 8.69 -20.29
C THR A 168 25.76 7.18 -20.30
N LYS A 169 25.11 6.63 -21.32
CA LYS A 169 24.74 5.20 -21.40
C LYS A 169 25.35 4.46 -22.58
N ALA A 170 25.87 5.14 -23.61
CA ALA A 170 26.55 4.44 -24.70
C ALA A 170 27.84 3.78 -24.20
N SER A 171 28.18 2.62 -24.77
CA SER A 171 29.37 1.86 -24.39
C SER A 171 30.68 2.49 -24.86
N ARG A 172 30.61 3.40 -25.85
CA ARG A 172 31.75 4.12 -26.41
C ARG A 172 31.61 5.60 -26.11
N TYR A 173 32.73 6.26 -25.89
CA TYR A 173 32.76 7.72 -25.75
C TYR A 173 32.25 8.38 -27.04
N PRO A 174 31.19 9.19 -26.98
CA PRO A 174 30.67 9.86 -28.16
C PRO A 174 31.54 11.06 -28.53
N LEU A 175 31.60 11.34 -29.82
CA LEU A 175 32.10 12.60 -30.34
C LEU A 175 30.96 13.62 -30.35
N LEU A 176 31.04 14.67 -29.54
CA LEU A 176 30.04 15.74 -29.53
C LEU A 176 30.27 16.71 -30.69
N ILE A 177 29.29 16.80 -31.59
CA ILE A 177 29.22 17.83 -32.62
C ILE A 177 28.37 18.99 -32.06
N ASP A 178 29.03 19.96 -31.45
CA ASP A 178 28.38 21.01 -30.64
C ASP A 178 28.87 22.42 -31.04
N PRO A 179 28.33 23.01 -32.12
CA PRO A 179 28.72 24.34 -32.57
C PRO A 179 28.32 25.45 -31.59
N GLN A 180 27.31 25.22 -30.75
CA GLN A 180 26.81 26.19 -29.77
C GLN A 180 27.56 26.11 -28.42
N GLY A 181 28.37 25.07 -28.21
CA GLY A 181 29.11 24.86 -26.96
C GLY A 181 28.24 24.42 -25.77
N GLN A 182 26.98 24.07 -25.99
CA GLN A 182 26.03 23.70 -24.93
C GLN A 182 26.42 22.38 -24.25
N GLY A 183 26.77 21.37 -25.04
CA GLY A 183 27.25 20.07 -24.55
C GLY A 183 28.58 20.21 -23.79
N LYS A 184 29.47 21.10 -24.27
CA LYS A 184 30.71 21.42 -23.54
C LYS A 184 30.43 22.04 -22.16
N ILE A 185 29.50 22.99 -22.06
CA ILE A 185 29.11 23.60 -20.79
C ILE A 185 28.51 22.56 -19.85
N TRP A 186 27.58 21.74 -20.36
CA TRP A 186 26.93 20.69 -19.59
C TRP A 186 27.94 19.69 -19.01
N ILE A 187 28.86 19.15 -19.83
CA ILE A 187 29.88 18.19 -19.37
C ILE A 187 30.78 18.81 -18.30
N LYS A 188 31.22 20.07 -18.48
CA LYS A 188 32.04 20.77 -17.48
C LYS A 188 31.31 20.95 -16.14
N ASN A 189 30.02 21.25 -16.18
CA ASN A 189 29.21 21.40 -14.97
C ASN A 189 28.95 20.05 -14.29
N LYS A 190 28.63 19.01 -15.08
CA LYS A 190 28.41 17.64 -14.62
C LYS A 190 29.65 17.07 -13.93
N GLU A 191 30.83 17.28 -14.51
CA GLU A 191 32.10 16.74 -14.00
C GLU A 191 32.85 17.72 -13.08
N LYS A 192 32.19 18.79 -12.62
CA LYS A 192 32.80 19.86 -11.79
C LYS A 192 33.48 19.32 -10.52
N ASN A 193 32.89 18.31 -9.90
CA ASN A 193 33.41 17.68 -8.68
C ASN A 193 34.36 16.50 -8.97
N ASN A 194 34.53 16.12 -10.24
CA ASN A 194 35.24 14.92 -10.65
C ASN A 194 36.63 15.23 -11.26
N GLY A 195 37.08 16.49 -11.18
CA GLY A 195 38.43 16.88 -11.61
C GLY A 195 38.65 16.82 -13.13
N LEU A 196 37.62 17.13 -13.92
CA LEU A 196 37.71 17.12 -15.39
C LEU A 196 38.86 18.02 -15.89
N GLN A 197 39.81 17.42 -16.62
CA GLN A 197 40.87 18.14 -17.31
C GLN A 197 40.40 18.56 -18.70
N VAL A 198 40.51 19.86 -19.02
CA VAL A 198 40.10 20.42 -20.31
C VAL A 198 41.35 20.84 -21.08
N ASN A 199 41.67 20.08 -22.13
CA ASN A 199 42.79 20.35 -23.02
C ASN A 199 42.25 20.80 -24.39
N SER A 200 43.08 21.51 -25.17
CA SER A 200 42.75 22.01 -26.51
C SER A 200 43.66 21.37 -27.55
#